data_AF-D4XK94-F1
#
_entry.id   AF-D4XK94-F1
#
_cell.length_a   1.000
_cell.length_b   1.000
_cell.length_c   1.000
_cell.angle_alpha   90.00
_cell.angle_beta   90.00
_cell.angle_gamma   90.00
#
_symmetry.space_group_name_H-M   'P 1'
#
loop_
_entity.id
_entity.type
_entity.pdbx_description
1 polymer ?
#
loop_
_entity_poly.entity_id
_entity_poly.type
_entity_poly.pdbx_seq_one_letter_code
_entity_poly.pdbx_strand_id
1 'polypeptide(L)'
;INIVESLLNSINLPLNKKKIEVNRFSSIPLTVHNIRIDFKTPRYDKSEVKNIRAAVHRLSELAKKPNHRTHYYYRIDFNRCQGLISKLKRVNHPSYIKLQKRLNEITPLPNDSDIEYIERSITQLSVFFPNQKGEGSYIYNKKFFKTQQRIGFLKSHPKKIYESVATNLNTKLQLYRIRNK
;
A
#
# COMPACT_ATOMS: atom_id res chain seq x y z
N ILE A 1 -21.39 -28.44 -11.65
CA ILE A 1 -20.74 -28.71 -10.35
C ILE A 1 -19.90 -29.99 -10.44
N ASN A 2 -20.48 -31.10 -10.92
CA ASN A 2 -19.82 -32.42 -11.02
C ASN A 2 -18.48 -32.44 -11.77
N ILE A 3 -18.31 -31.61 -12.82
CA ILE A 3 -17.03 -31.49 -13.55
C ILE A 3 -15.93 -30.93 -12.65
N VAL A 4 -16.21 -29.83 -11.95
CA VAL A 4 -15.26 -29.19 -11.03
C VAL A 4 -14.97 -30.09 -9.83
N GLU A 5 -15.98 -30.80 -9.32
CA GLU A 5 -15.82 -31.80 -8.25
C GLU A 5 -14.90 -32.94 -8.66
N SER A 6 -15.09 -33.51 -9.85
CA SER A 6 -14.24 -34.59 -10.35
C SER A 6 -12.78 -34.16 -10.53
N LEU A 7 -12.55 -32.93 -11.02
CA LEU A 7 -11.23 -32.35 -11.18
C LEU A 7 -10.55 -32.06 -9.84
N LEU A 8 -11.29 -31.53 -8.86
CA LEU A 8 -10.74 -31.25 -7.54
C LEU A 8 -10.42 -32.54 -6.78
N ASN A 9 -11.26 -33.57 -6.90
CA ASN A 9 -11.02 -34.88 -6.31
C ASN A 9 -9.80 -35.58 -6.93
N SER A 10 -9.52 -35.41 -8.24
CA SER A 10 -8.33 -36.01 -8.87
C SER A 10 -7.00 -35.42 -8.36
N ILE A 11 -7.03 -34.22 -7.78
CA ILE A 11 -5.89 -33.57 -7.13
C ILE A 11 -5.98 -33.58 -5.59
N ASN A 12 -6.82 -34.45 -5.02
CA ASN A 12 -7.02 -34.61 -3.56
C ASN A 12 -7.49 -33.34 -2.84
N LEU A 13 -8.31 -32.50 -3.48
CA LEU A 13 -8.92 -31.31 -2.87
C LEU A 13 -10.43 -31.50 -2.71
N PRO A 14 -10.93 -31.96 -1.55
CA PRO A 14 -12.37 -32.19 -1.37
C PRO A 14 -13.16 -30.87 -1.32
N LEU A 15 -14.34 -30.87 -1.93
CA LEU A 15 -15.26 -29.73 -1.93
C LEU A 15 -15.93 -29.54 -0.56
N ASN A 16 -15.87 -28.30 -0.04
CA ASN A 16 -16.61 -27.93 1.15
C ASN A 16 -18.06 -27.56 0.80
N LYS A 17 -18.98 -28.53 0.89
CA LYS A 17 -20.41 -28.35 0.55
C LYS A 17 -21.09 -27.19 1.30
N LYS A 18 -20.66 -26.87 2.53
CA LYS A 18 -21.21 -25.73 3.30
C LYS A 18 -20.90 -24.37 2.67
N LYS A 19 -19.90 -24.29 1.80
CA LYS A 19 -19.49 -23.06 1.10
C LYS A 19 -20.03 -23.00 -0.34
N ILE A 20 -20.84 -23.97 -0.76
CA ILE A 20 -21.40 -24.04 -2.12
C ILE A 20 -22.86 -23.60 -2.06
N GLU A 21 -23.16 -22.50 -2.73
CA GLU A 21 -24.50 -21.97 -2.85
C GLU A 21 -24.80 -21.66 -4.33
N VAL A 22 -26.00 -22.02 -4.78
CA VAL A 22 -26.49 -21.67 -6.12
C VAL A 22 -27.40 -20.46 -5.98
N ASN A 23 -26.83 -19.28 -6.20
CA ASN A 23 -27.56 -18.02 -6.12
C ASN A 23 -28.09 -17.61 -7.50
N ARG A 24 -29.38 -17.29 -7.57
CA ARG A 24 -30.03 -16.71 -8.77
C ARG A 24 -30.11 -15.19 -8.63
N PHE A 25 -30.13 -14.49 -9.76
CA PHE A 25 -29.96 -13.03 -9.89
C PHE A 25 -31.08 -12.16 -9.28
N SER A 26 -31.90 -12.67 -8.35
CA SER A 26 -33.10 -11.99 -7.86
C SER A 26 -33.20 -11.91 -6.34
N SER A 27 -32.95 -12.99 -5.61
CA SER A 27 -33.32 -13.10 -4.20
C SER A 27 -32.27 -12.57 -3.22
N ILE A 28 -30.99 -12.69 -3.56
CA ILE A 28 -29.86 -12.38 -2.69
C ILE A 28 -28.81 -11.64 -3.53
N PRO A 29 -28.24 -10.52 -3.04
CA PRO A 29 -27.17 -9.85 -3.74
C PRO A 29 -25.98 -10.78 -3.93
N LEU A 30 -25.62 -11.04 -5.18
CA LEU A 30 -24.47 -11.86 -5.50
C LEU A 30 -23.19 -11.09 -5.15
N THR A 31 -22.46 -11.59 -4.16
CA THR A 31 -21.21 -10.99 -3.69
C THR A 31 -20.03 -11.88 -4.00
N VAL A 32 -18.96 -11.30 -4.55
CA VAL A 32 -17.67 -11.97 -4.77
C VAL A 32 -16.60 -11.09 -4.14
N HIS A 33 -15.88 -11.64 -3.15
CA HIS A 33 -14.86 -10.89 -2.40
C HIS A 33 -15.32 -9.52 -1.86
N ASN A 34 -16.52 -9.47 -1.26
CA ASN A 34 -17.18 -8.26 -0.73
C ASN A 34 -17.52 -7.20 -1.79
N ILE A 35 -17.59 -7.59 -3.07
CA ILE A 35 -18.07 -6.75 -4.17
C ILE A 35 -19.39 -7.32 -4.66
N ARG A 36 -20.39 -6.47 -4.75
CA ARG A 36 -21.69 -6.76 -5.35
C ARG A 36 -21.59 -6.71 -6.87
N ILE A 37 -21.94 -7.83 -7.50
CA ILE A 37 -21.88 -8.02 -8.96
C ILE A 37 -23.29 -8.19 -9.57
N ASP A 38 -24.32 -8.03 -8.76
CA ASP A 38 -25.73 -8.07 -9.14
C ASP A 38 -26.19 -6.84 -9.94
N PHE A 39 -25.35 -5.82 -10.08
CA PHE A 39 -25.64 -4.62 -10.87
C PHE A 39 -24.89 -4.62 -12.19
N LYS A 40 -25.33 -3.78 -13.14
CA LYS A 40 -24.61 -3.50 -14.40
C LYS A 40 -23.14 -3.12 -14.19
N THR A 41 -22.84 -2.47 -13.06
CA THR A 41 -21.48 -2.17 -12.64
C THR A 41 -21.20 -2.72 -11.24
N PRO A 42 -20.04 -3.34 -11.00
CA PRO A 42 -19.70 -3.86 -9.68
C PRO A 42 -19.61 -2.74 -8.65
N ARG A 43 -20.12 -2.96 -7.44
CA ARG A 43 -20.18 -1.94 -6.38
C ARG A 43 -19.82 -2.55 -5.03
N TYR A 44 -19.30 -1.72 -4.11
CA TYR A 44 -19.15 -2.13 -2.72
C TYR A 44 -20.45 -1.95 -1.95
N ASP A 45 -20.62 -2.74 -0.90
CA ASP A 45 -21.71 -2.54 0.05
C ASP A 45 -21.61 -1.20 0.78
N LYS A 46 -22.77 -0.70 1.21
CA LYS A 46 -22.87 0.54 1.99
C LYS A 46 -22.04 0.47 3.28
N SER A 47 -21.91 -0.72 3.88
CA SER A 47 -21.10 -0.99 5.07
C SER A 47 -19.60 -0.75 4.80
N GLU A 48 -19.06 -1.27 3.70
CA GLU A 48 -17.66 -1.06 3.32
C GLU A 48 -17.38 0.43 3.06
N VAL A 49 -18.28 1.12 2.33
CA VAL A 49 -18.14 2.56 2.09
C VAL A 49 -18.19 3.35 3.41
N LYS A 50 -19.02 2.94 4.38
CA LYS A 50 -19.08 3.52 5.73
C LYS A 50 -17.77 3.29 6.50
N ASN A 51 -17.22 2.08 6.45
CA ASN A 51 -15.95 1.74 7.10
C ASN A 51 -14.78 2.55 6.56
N ILE A 52 -14.71 2.73 5.24
CA ILE A 52 -13.67 3.55 4.59
C ILE A 52 -13.82 5.01 5.05
N ARG A 53 -15.04 5.55 5.09
CA ARG A 53 -15.30 6.90 5.61
C ARG A 53 -14.85 7.07 7.05
N ALA A 54 -15.18 6.10 7.91
CA ALA A 54 -14.81 6.13 9.33
C ALA A 54 -13.28 6.05 9.50
N ALA A 55 -12.59 5.22 8.72
CA ALA A 55 -11.13 5.13 8.75
C ALA A 55 -10.46 6.46 8.38
N VAL A 56 -10.92 7.10 7.29
CA VAL A 56 -10.41 8.43 6.89
C VAL A 56 -10.68 9.46 7.96
N HIS A 57 -11.89 9.48 8.55
CA HIS A 57 -12.23 10.42 9.61
C HIS A 57 -11.34 10.24 10.85
N ARG A 58 -11.13 9.00 11.32
CA ARG A 58 -10.23 8.72 12.45
C ARG A 58 -8.80 9.20 12.17
N LEU A 59 -8.30 8.97 10.96
CA LEU A 59 -6.98 9.46 10.56
C LEU A 59 -6.92 11.00 10.55
N SER A 60 -7.98 11.68 10.07
CA SER A 60 -8.08 13.14 10.12
C SER A 60 -8.07 13.67 11.56
N GLU A 61 -8.74 13.01 12.50
CA GLU A 61 -8.69 13.40 13.92
C GLU A 61 -7.30 13.20 14.52
N LEU A 62 -6.62 12.11 14.16
CA LEU A 62 -5.22 11.88 14.56
C LEU A 62 -4.29 12.94 13.98
N ALA A 63 -4.53 13.40 12.74
CA ALA A 63 -3.71 14.42 12.08
C ALA A 63 -3.74 15.78 12.79
N LYS A 64 -4.80 16.08 13.54
CA LYS A 64 -4.94 17.31 14.34
C LYS A 64 -4.04 17.32 15.57
N LYS A 65 -3.64 16.13 16.06
CA LYS A 65 -2.77 16.04 17.23
C LYS A 65 -1.36 16.53 16.88
N PRO A 66 -0.72 17.35 17.73
CA PRO A 66 0.63 17.84 17.50
C PRO A 66 1.62 16.71 17.20
N ASN A 67 2.48 16.91 16.21
CA ASN A 67 3.52 15.97 15.76
C ASN A 67 3.04 14.58 15.33
N HIS A 68 1.74 14.30 15.33
CA HIS A 68 1.29 12.93 15.08
C HIS A 68 1.52 12.50 13.62
N ARG A 69 1.47 13.46 12.69
CA ARG A 69 1.73 13.26 11.26
C ARG A 69 3.17 12.83 10.94
N THR A 70 4.11 13.04 11.86
CA THR A 70 5.52 12.66 11.67
C THR A 70 5.81 11.24 12.14
N HIS A 71 4.90 10.59 12.87
CA HIS A 71 5.13 9.24 13.38
C HIS A 71 5.06 8.17 12.29
N TYR A 72 5.89 7.12 12.47
CA TYR A 72 5.90 5.97 11.59
C TYR A 72 4.55 5.25 11.50
N TYR A 73 3.86 5.08 12.65
CA TYR A 73 2.55 4.42 12.69
C TYR A 73 1.49 5.21 11.93
N TYR A 74 1.53 6.55 11.99
CA TYR A 74 0.65 7.40 11.19
C TYR A 74 0.87 7.17 9.69
N ARG A 75 2.12 7.03 9.24
CA ARG A 75 2.43 6.69 7.83
C ARG A 75 1.86 5.33 7.42
N ILE A 76 1.89 4.33 8.30
CA ILE A 76 1.28 3.02 8.04
C ILE A 76 -0.24 3.16 7.86
N ASP A 77 -0.90 3.87 8.78
CA ASP A 77 -2.35 4.06 8.75
C ASP A 77 -2.80 4.90 7.55
N PHE A 78 -2.02 5.90 7.16
CA PHE A 78 -2.21 6.67 5.94
C PHE A 78 -2.18 5.78 4.70
N ASN A 79 -1.14 4.94 4.56
CA ASN A 79 -1.02 4.03 3.42
C ASN A 79 -2.17 3.00 3.37
N ARG A 80 -2.63 2.53 4.54
CA ARG A 80 -3.82 1.68 4.64
C ARG A 80 -5.07 2.42 4.14
N CYS A 81 -5.28 3.66 4.57
CA CYS A 81 -6.39 4.50 4.10
C CYS A 81 -6.32 4.75 2.58
N GLN A 82 -5.12 5.00 2.04
CA GLN A 82 -4.92 5.16 0.59
C GLN A 82 -5.33 3.88 -0.18
N GLY A 83 -4.99 2.70 0.34
CA GLY A 83 -5.42 1.42 -0.22
C GLY A 83 -6.94 1.24 -0.18
N LEU A 84 -7.58 1.59 0.94
CA LEU A 84 -9.03 1.57 1.10
C LEU A 84 -9.74 2.51 0.11
N ILE A 85 -9.26 3.75 -0.05
CA ILE A 85 -9.82 4.70 -1.02
C ILE A 85 -9.59 4.22 -2.46
N SER A 86 -8.46 3.58 -2.73
CA SER A 86 -8.17 2.99 -4.05
C SER A 86 -9.15 1.87 -4.42
N LYS A 87 -9.73 1.16 -3.45
CA LYS A 87 -10.84 0.22 -3.71
C LYS A 87 -12.01 0.94 -4.37
N LEU A 88 -12.44 2.09 -3.81
CA LEU A 88 -13.53 2.89 -4.36
C LEU A 88 -13.24 3.40 -5.77
N LYS A 89 -11.98 3.74 -6.06
CA LYS A 89 -11.54 4.13 -7.40
C LYS A 89 -11.77 3.01 -8.42
N ARG A 90 -11.46 1.75 -8.07
CA ARG A 90 -11.59 0.60 -8.98
C ARG A 90 -13.03 0.35 -9.47
N VAL A 91 -14.02 0.77 -8.69
CA VAL A 91 -15.45 0.64 -9.02
C VAL A 91 -16.08 1.98 -9.42
N ASN A 92 -15.27 3.02 -9.66
CA ASN A 92 -15.73 4.38 -9.99
C ASN A 92 -16.77 4.95 -9.00
N HIS A 93 -16.60 4.66 -7.70
CA HIS A 93 -17.55 5.12 -6.69
C HIS A 93 -17.40 6.64 -6.45
N PRO A 94 -18.48 7.44 -6.44
CA PRO A 94 -18.42 8.91 -6.39
C PRO A 94 -17.74 9.46 -5.15
N SER A 95 -17.84 8.76 -4.00
CA SER A 95 -17.17 9.17 -2.76
C SER A 95 -15.64 9.15 -2.84
N TYR A 96 -15.04 8.47 -3.83
CA TYR A 96 -13.58 8.46 -4.03
C TYR A 96 -13.02 9.89 -4.07
N ILE A 97 -13.61 10.78 -4.86
CA ILE A 97 -13.11 12.14 -5.07
C ILE A 97 -13.05 12.91 -3.75
N LYS A 98 -14.17 12.89 -3.00
CA LYS A 98 -14.28 13.59 -1.71
C LYS A 98 -13.32 13.03 -0.66
N LEU A 99 -13.16 11.70 -0.60
CA LEU A 99 -12.28 11.05 0.38
C LEU A 99 -10.81 11.23 0.03
N GLN A 100 -10.44 11.12 -1.24
CA GLN A 100 -9.08 11.36 -1.70
C GLN A 100 -8.65 12.80 -1.43
N LYS A 101 -9.54 13.78 -1.67
CA LYS A 101 -9.26 15.19 -1.35
C LYS A 101 -8.94 15.36 0.14
N ARG A 102 -9.77 14.81 1.03
CA ARG A 102 -9.54 14.85 2.49
C ARG A 102 -8.24 14.16 2.90
N LEU A 103 -7.92 13.02 2.28
CA LEU A 103 -6.69 12.30 2.59
C LEU A 103 -5.44 13.10 2.16
N ASN A 104 -5.50 13.78 1.02
CA ASN A 104 -4.40 14.61 0.51
C ASN A 104 -4.09 15.82 1.42
N GLU A 105 -5.06 16.30 2.21
CA GLU A 105 -4.86 17.40 3.17
C GLU A 105 -4.03 16.96 4.40
N ILE A 106 -4.03 15.66 4.71
CA ILE A 106 -3.44 15.10 5.94
C ILE A 106 -2.24 14.17 5.67
N THR A 107 -1.48 14.45 4.62
CA THR A 107 -0.30 13.65 4.25
C THR A 107 0.69 13.48 5.41
N PRO A 108 1.36 12.31 5.52
CA PRO A 108 2.40 12.09 6.51
C PRO A 108 3.58 13.03 6.24
N LEU A 109 4.26 13.43 7.31
CA LEU A 109 5.42 14.30 7.26
C LEU A 109 6.68 13.50 7.62
N PRO A 110 7.81 13.75 6.96
CA PRO A 110 9.08 13.13 7.36
C PRO A 110 9.60 13.70 8.68
N ASN A 111 10.48 12.95 9.33
CA ASN A 111 11.20 13.35 10.54
C ASN A 111 12.68 12.94 10.48
N ASP A 112 13.44 13.34 11.48
CA ASP A 112 14.88 13.04 11.54
C ASP A 112 15.17 11.55 11.72
N SER A 113 14.28 10.79 12.36
CA SER A 113 14.39 9.33 12.45
C SER A 113 14.30 8.64 11.09
N ASP A 114 13.63 9.23 10.10
CA ASP A 114 13.64 8.72 8.73
C ASP A 114 15.02 8.87 8.08
N ILE A 115 15.77 9.94 8.39
CA ILE A 115 17.16 10.12 7.93
C ILE A 115 18.04 9.02 8.49
N GLU A 116 18.00 8.83 9.81
CA GLU A 116 18.80 7.80 10.48
C GLU A 116 18.51 6.40 9.92
N TYR A 117 17.24 6.08 9.65
CA TYR A 117 16.86 4.83 9.01
C TYR A 117 17.48 4.67 7.61
N ILE A 118 17.47 5.75 6.81
CA ILE A 118 18.02 5.74 5.45
C ILE A 118 19.54 5.56 5.50
N GLU A 119 20.24 6.28 6.38
CA GLU A 119 21.69 6.15 6.54
C GLU A 119 22.10 4.74 6.97
N ARG A 120 21.39 4.16 7.94
CA ARG A 120 21.57 2.74 8.32
C ARG A 120 21.31 1.81 7.14
N SER A 121 20.28 2.08 6.34
CA SER A 121 19.97 1.26 5.16
C SER A 121 21.06 1.33 4.08
N ILE A 122 21.60 2.53 3.83
CA ILE A 122 22.72 2.74 2.90
C ILE A 122 23.98 2.04 3.41
N THR A 123 24.30 2.16 4.70
CA THR A 123 25.45 1.49 5.32
C THR A 123 25.35 -0.03 5.19
N GLN A 124 24.15 -0.59 5.38
CA GLN A 124 23.97 -2.02 5.14
C GLN A 124 24.11 -2.37 3.66
N LEU A 125 23.61 -1.54 2.73
CA LEU A 125 23.78 -1.78 1.30
C LEU A 125 25.26 -1.75 0.89
N SER A 126 26.05 -0.83 1.45
CA SER A 126 27.49 -0.74 1.14
C SER A 126 28.26 -1.99 1.57
N VAL A 127 27.91 -2.61 2.70
CA VAL A 127 28.51 -3.88 3.14
C VAL A 127 28.16 -5.04 2.20
N PHE A 128 26.94 -5.09 1.68
CA PHE A 128 26.53 -6.16 0.75
C PHE A 128 26.95 -5.92 -0.69
N PHE A 129 27.27 -4.68 -1.06
CA PHE A 129 27.59 -4.30 -2.44
C PHE A 129 28.80 -5.06 -3.04
N PRO A 130 29.93 -5.26 -2.33
CA PRO A 130 31.07 -6.03 -2.85
C PRO A 130 30.72 -7.48 -3.21
N ASN A 131 29.77 -8.07 -2.50
CA ASN A 131 29.33 -9.45 -2.71
C ASN A 131 28.33 -9.60 -3.87
N GLN A 132 27.94 -8.49 -4.50
CA GLN A 132 27.03 -8.50 -5.63
C GLN A 132 27.73 -8.77 -6.96
N LYS A 133 27.01 -9.47 -7.84
CA LYS A 133 27.38 -9.72 -9.23
C LYS A 133 26.26 -9.24 -10.14
N GLY A 134 26.61 -8.60 -11.26
CA GLY A 134 25.65 -8.12 -12.28
C GLY A 134 24.58 -7.19 -11.69
N GLU A 135 23.32 -7.45 -12.03
CA GLU A 135 22.16 -6.66 -11.59
C GLU A 135 21.76 -6.87 -10.11
N GLY A 136 22.51 -7.69 -9.37
CA GLY A 136 22.28 -7.94 -7.95
C GLY A 136 21.14 -8.93 -7.67
N SER A 137 21.05 -9.36 -6.41
CA SER A 137 20.00 -10.26 -5.93
C SER A 137 18.66 -9.52 -5.77
N TYR A 138 17.53 -10.23 -5.95
CA TYR A 138 16.19 -9.72 -5.66
C TYR A 138 16.09 -9.02 -4.29
N ILE A 139 16.68 -9.63 -3.25
CA ILE A 139 16.64 -9.10 -1.88
C ILE A 139 17.31 -7.73 -1.82
N TYR A 140 18.44 -7.59 -2.51
CA TYR A 140 19.17 -6.34 -2.58
C TYR A 140 18.40 -5.28 -3.36
N ASN A 141 17.91 -5.61 -4.55
CA ASN A 141 17.15 -4.68 -5.38
C ASN A 141 15.91 -4.18 -4.65
N LYS A 142 15.20 -5.08 -3.96
CA LYS A 142 14.09 -4.72 -3.07
C LYS A 142 14.51 -3.70 -2.01
N LYS A 143 15.66 -3.89 -1.36
CA LYS A 143 16.17 -2.98 -0.34
C LYS A 143 16.63 -1.64 -0.92
N PHE A 144 17.30 -1.65 -2.06
CA PHE A 144 17.72 -0.46 -2.79
C PHE A 144 16.52 0.42 -3.15
N PHE A 145 15.53 -0.13 -3.85
CA PHE A 145 14.34 0.63 -4.27
C PHE A 145 13.48 1.08 -3.09
N LYS A 146 13.40 0.27 -2.02
CA LYS A 146 12.73 0.69 -0.77
C LYS A 146 13.44 1.88 -0.12
N THR A 147 14.78 1.90 -0.15
CA THR A 147 15.58 3.02 0.38
C THR A 147 15.40 4.26 -0.50
N GLN A 148 15.42 4.10 -1.82
CA GLN A 148 15.18 5.18 -2.78
C GLN A 148 13.79 5.80 -2.61
N GLN A 149 12.75 4.98 -2.43
CA GLN A 149 11.39 5.45 -2.15
C GLN A 149 11.35 6.29 -0.86
N ARG A 150 12.05 5.86 0.19
CA ARG A 150 12.12 6.61 1.46
C ARG A 150 12.84 7.95 1.32
N ILE A 151 13.89 8.02 0.50
CA ILE A 151 14.53 9.30 0.17
C ILE A 151 13.55 10.22 -0.57
N GLY A 152 12.74 9.67 -1.48
CA GLY A 152 11.65 10.41 -2.13
C GLY A 152 10.64 10.99 -1.13
N PHE A 153 10.33 10.24 -0.07
CA PHE A 153 9.45 10.72 1.01
C PHE A 153 10.06 11.89 1.81
N LEU A 154 11.37 11.94 2.05
CA LEU A 154 12.00 13.09 2.72
C LEU A 154 11.73 14.41 1.96
N LYS A 155 11.72 14.36 0.63
CA LYS A 155 11.43 15.51 -0.23
C LYS A 155 9.99 15.99 -0.17
N SER A 156 9.06 15.19 0.38
CA SER A 156 7.64 15.56 0.45
C SER A 156 7.32 16.55 1.58
N HIS A 157 8.32 16.98 2.36
CA HIS A 157 8.10 17.97 3.41
C HIS A 157 7.68 19.33 2.80
N PRO A 158 6.57 19.98 3.25
CA PRO A 158 6.06 21.22 2.65
C PRO A 158 7.08 22.37 2.61
N LYS A 159 7.88 22.49 3.68
CA LYS A 159 8.95 23.50 3.79
C LYS A 159 10.28 23.11 3.14
N LYS A 160 10.35 21.93 2.51
CA LYS A 160 11.56 21.40 1.84
C LYS A 160 12.84 21.35 2.71
N ILE A 161 12.69 21.27 4.03
CA ILE A 161 13.81 21.28 5.00
C ILE A 161 14.83 20.17 4.71
N TYR A 162 14.35 19.01 4.27
CA TYR A 162 15.18 17.83 4.01
C TYR A 162 15.66 17.71 2.56
N GLU A 163 15.46 18.72 1.71
CA GLU A 163 15.75 18.60 0.28
C GLU A 163 17.25 18.38 0.00
N SER A 164 18.12 19.17 0.63
CA SER A 164 19.59 19.04 0.52
C SER A 164 20.10 17.72 1.09
N VAL A 165 19.55 17.28 2.22
CA VAL A 165 19.89 15.99 2.83
C VAL A 165 19.45 14.84 1.91
N ALA A 166 18.23 14.92 1.36
CA ALA A 166 17.70 13.89 0.47
C ALA A 166 18.47 13.81 -0.85
N THR A 167 18.95 14.93 -1.41
CA THR A 167 19.81 14.89 -2.60
C THR A 167 21.14 14.23 -2.31
N ASN A 168 21.78 14.59 -1.19
CA ASN A 168 23.04 13.98 -0.73
C ASN A 168 22.91 12.48 -0.41
N LEU A 169 21.82 12.07 0.22
CA LEU A 169 21.55 10.65 0.47
C LEU A 169 21.28 9.88 -0.83
N ASN A 170 20.61 10.51 -1.80
CA ASN A 170 20.37 9.87 -3.08
C ASN A 170 21.67 9.70 -3.88
N THR A 171 22.55 10.71 -3.93
CA THR A 171 23.84 10.58 -4.61
C THR A 171 24.67 9.45 -4.00
N LYS A 172 24.74 9.38 -2.65
CA LYS A 172 25.36 8.26 -1.93
C LYS A 172 24.72 6.91 -2.29
N LEU A 173 23.39 6.82 -2.33
CA LEU A 173 22.69 5.58 -2.67
C LEU A 173 23.01 5.11 -4.10
N GLN A 174 23.09 6.03 -5.08
CA GLN A 174 23.33 5.67 -6.49
C GLN A 174 24.69 5.00 -6.71
N LEU A 175 25.69 5.23 -5.85
CA LEU A 175 26.99 4.54 -5.91
C LEU A 175 26.85 3.02 -5.79
N TYR A 176 25.76 2.56 -5.19
CA TYR A 176 25.50 1.14 -4.93
C TYR A 176 24.42 0.57 -5.87
N ARG A 177 24.14 1.19 -7.02
CA ARG A 177 23.03 0.78 -7.90
C ARG A 177 23.37 -0.45 -8.74
N ILE A 178 24.45 -0.39 -9.52
CA ILE A 178 24.90 -1.48 -10.38
C ILE A 178 26.42 -1.52 -10.28
N ARG A 179 26.98 -2.73 -10.11
CA ARG A 179 28.40 -2.94 -10.27
C ARG A 179 28.67 -3.22 -11.74
N ASN A 180 29.37 -2.31 -12.41
CA ASN A 180 29.93 -2.61 -13.72
C ASN A 180 30.92 -3.77 -13.55
N LYS A 181 30.77 -4.80 -14.40
CA LYS A 181 31.62 -5.99 -14.39
C LYS A 181 33.09 -5.61 -14.57
#